data_AF-A0A8H2WXG8-F1
#
_entry.id   AF-A0A8H2WXG8-F1
#
_cell.length_a   1.000
_cell.length_b   1.000
_cell.length_c   1.000
_cell.angle_alpha   90.00
_cell.angle_beta   90.00
_cell.angle_gamma   90.00
#
_symmetry.space_group_name_H-M   'P 1'
#
loop_
_entity.id
_entity.type
_entity.pdbx_description
1 polymer ?
#
loop_
_entity_poly.entity_id
_entity_poly.type
_entity_poly.pdbx_seq_one_letter_code
_entity_poly.pdbx_strand_id
1 'polypeptide(L)'
;MAFSEKVKLIPSRKCDPKPECLLIDLGNGADLKVQRTRDALTERTGTPKFIARSVSAGQLLDEDHYDSSGVDMPSMEETLGDFGPFMHTSGFQVLNSTKSPSPLEVQFTHQLFHDAESTFWVILWALVRSIGEAVAEEENPHPKFCELFHAIYRHFPNSHGEDRRANTPFSSIRYWRSVLHPDLADLGPMLQKMFVYIWPEWAYRTELNPEHVHEALMRLLFAEIRRIDASGTDINIVIGGRKIPPAPPSFPPCLPALSILFLRLHLTREQVTHWELAIVA
;
A
#
# COMPACT_ATOMS: atom_id res chain seq x y z
N MET A 1 -29.11 35.58 -29.31
CA MET A 1 -29.40 35.48 -27.87
C MET A 1 -28.32 34.62 -27.26
N ALA A 2 -27.45 35.22 -26.43
CA ALA A 2 -26.45 34.50 -25.64
C ALA A 2 -26.56 35.03 -24.21
N PHE A 3 -26.97 34.19 -23.29
CA PHE A 3 -26.98 34.50 -21.85
C PHE A 3 -25.58 34.19 -21.30
N SER A 4 -24.90 35.24 -20.81
CA SER A 4 -23.72 35.12 -19.95
C SER A 4 -24.16 35.55 -18.56
N GLU A 5 -24.36 34.58 -17.67
CA GLU A 5 -24.67 34.82 -16.27
C GLU A 5 -23.36 34.76 -15.47
N LYS A 6 -22.91 35.91 -14.98
CA LYS A 6 -21.73 36.02 -14.12
C LYS A 6 -22.10 35.57 -12.71
N VAL A 7 -21.60 34.41 -12.29
CA VAL A 7 -21.64 33.97 -10.89
C VAL A 7 -20.74 34.91 -10.07
N LYS A 8 -21.35 35.66 -9.15
CA LYS A 8 -20.63 36.44 -8.12
C LYS A 8 -20.19 35.48 -7.01
N LEU A 9 -18.88 35.27 -6.87
CA LEU A 9 -18.30 34.62 -5.70
C LEU A 9 -18.42 35.55 -4.49
N ILE A 10 -18.99 35.03 -3.39
CA ILE A 10 -19.05 35.70 -2.08
C ILE A 10 -17.62 35.71 -1.52
N PRO A 11 -17.11 36.83 -0.96
CA PRO A 11 -15.78 36.85 -0.37
C PRO A 11 -15.78 36.00 0.90
N SER A 12 -15.17 34.82 0.84
CA SER A 12 -14.89 34.06 2.05
C SER A 12 -13.90 34.84 2.91
N ARG A 13 -14.19 34.93 4.22
CA ARG A 13 -13.21 35.35 5.22
C ARG A 13 -11.96 34.50 5.04
N LYS A 14 -10.79 35.14 4.96
CA LYS A 14 -9.48 34.49 5.04
C LYS A 14 -9.31 33.85 6.42
N CYS A 15 -9.85 32.66 6.60
CA CYS A 15 -9.24 31.65 7.46
C CYS A 15 -8.63 30.66 6.50
N ASP A 16 -7.29 30.63 6.42
CA ASP A 16 -6.61 29.51 5.80
C ASP A 16 -6.96 28.28 6.65
N PRO A 17 -7.78 27.34 6.15
CA PRO A 17 -8.07 26.14 6.91
C PRO A 17 -6.74 25.43 7.15
N LYS A 18 -6.47 25.09 8.41
CA LYS A 18 -5.30 24.27 8.76
C LYS A 18 -5.48 22.95 7.99
N PRO A 19 -4.51 22.50 7.18
CA PRO A 19 -4.64 21.22 6.51
C PRO A 19 -4.76 20.12 7.57
N GLU A 20 -5.91 19.44 7.61
CA GLU A 20 -6.20 18.35 8.56
C GLU A 20 -5.72 16.99 8.03
N CYS A 21 -5.43 16.87 6.72
CA CYS A 21 -4.90 15.66 6.12
C CYS A 21 -3.74 15.97 5.17
N LEU A 22 -2.59 15.32 5.39
CA LEU A 22 -1.43 15.37 4.52
C LEU A 22 -1.42 14.11 3.62
N LEU A 23 -1.92 14.26 2.40
CA LEU A 23 -1.82 13.20 1.39
C LEU A 23 -0.38 13.14 0.85
N ILE A 24 0.40 12.18 1.34
CA ILE A 24 1.79 11.98 0.90
C ILE A 24 1.79 11.05 -0.32
N ASP A 25 1.92 11.62 -1.52
CA ASP A 25 2.22 10.86 -2.73
C ASP A 25 3.69 10.41 -2.70
N LEU A 26 3.95 9.23 -2.13
CA LEU A 26 5.28 8.63 -2.07
C LEU A 26 5.81 8.20 -3.46
N GLY A 27 4.96 8.20 -4.50
CA GLY A 27 5.37 7.97 -5.87
C GLY A 27 6.04 9.19 -6.52
N ASN A 28 5.74 10.40 -6.02
CA ASN A 28 6.17 11.69 -6.55
C ASN A 28 6.87 12.58 -5.51
N GLY A 29 7.35 12.00 -4.40
CA GLY A 29 8.03 12.74 -3.33
C GLY A 29 9.15 13.63 -3.87
N ALA A 30 9.03 14.94 -3.68
CA ALA A 30 10.00 15.93 -4.11
C ALA A 30 10.88 16.38 -2.93
N ASP A 31 12.18 16.55 -3.16
CA ASP A 31 13.06 17.20 -2.19
C ASP A 31 12.67 18.67 -2.04
N LEU A 32 12.20 19.06 -0.85
CA LEU A 32 11.81 20.44 -0.51
C LEU A 32 12.97 21.43 -0.56
N LYS A 33 14.22 20.96 -0.65
CA LYS A 33 15.41 21.81 -0.84
C LYS A 33 15.60 22.29 -2.28
N VAL A 34 14.81 21.78 -3.22
CA VAL A 34 14.88 22.18 -4.64
C VAL A 34 13.78 23.21 -4.92
N GLN A 35 14.17 24.43 -5.34
CA GLN A 35 13.22 25.44 -5.82
C GLN A 35 12.50 24.93 -7.08
N ARG A 36 11.17 24.83 -7.02
CA ARG A 36 10.32 24.47 -8.16
C ARG A 36 9.28 25.55 -8.42
N THR A 37 8.92 25.74 -9.69
CA THR A 37 7.84 26.63 -10.14
C THR A 37 6.48 26.03 -9.81
N ARG A 38 5.43 26.87 -9.66
CA ARG A 38 4.04 26.41 -9.38
C ARG A 38 3.54 25.39 -10.40
N ASP A 39 3.97 25.51 -11.65
CA ASP A 39 3.57 24.63 -12.75
C ASP A 39 4.15 23.20 -12.63
N ALA A 40 5.23 23.03 -11.85
CA ALA A 40 5.82 21.71 -11.58
C ALA A 40 4.93 20.83 -10.68
N LEU A 41 3.92 21.40 -10.00
CA LEU A 41 2.93 20.66 -9.21
C LEU A 41 1.72 20.22 -10.05
N THR A 42 1.49 20.83 -11.22
CA THR A 42 0.41 20.46 -12.14
C THR A 42 0.80 19.34 -13.10
N GLU A 43 2.09 19.14 -13.33
CA GLU A 43 2.59 18.00 -14.11
C GLU A 43 2.71 16.77 -13.19
N ARG A 44 1.86 15.75 -13.43
CA ARG A 44 2.03 14.42 -12.82
C ARG A 44 3.43 13.89 -13.18
N THR A 45 4.37 14.04 -12.26
CA THR A 45 5.77 13.69 -12.47
C THR A 45 6.09 12.36 -11.79
N GLY A 46 5.63 11.27 -12.40
CA GLY A 46 5.95 9.90 -11.98
C GLY A 46 4.82 8.92 -12.29
N THR A 47 5.17 7.63 -12.35
CA THR A 47 4.20 6.55 -12.56
C THR A 47 3.67 6.11 -11.19
N PRO A 48 2.34 6.03 -10.98
CA PRO A 48 1.80 5.62 -9.69
C PRO A 48 1.93 4.10 -9.48
N LYS A 49 3.15 3.67 -9.12
CA LYS A 49 3.55 2.24 -9.00
C LYS A 49 2.80 1.45 -7.93
N PHE A 50 2.22 2.16 -6.97
CA PHE A 50 1.56 1.59 -5.80
C PHE A 50 0.04 1.76 -5.86
N ILE A 51 -0.52 2.19 -6.98
CA ILE A 51 -1.97 2.31 -7.14
C ILE A 51 -2.64 0.93 -7.01
N ALA A 52 -3.85 0.86 -6.45
CA ALA A 52 -4.63 -0.38 -6.38
C ALA A 52 -4.85 -1.02 -7.76
N ARG A 53 -5.01 -2.34 -7.82
CA ARG A 53 -5.14 -3.12 -9.07
C ARG A 53 -6.34 -2.69 -9.92
N SER A 54 -7.52 -2.55 -9.34
CA SER A 54 -8.73 -2.10 -10.04
C SER A 54 -8.59 -0.67 -10.58
N VAL A 55 -7.99 0.23 -9.78
CA VAL A 55 -7.70 1.60 -10.19
C VAL A 55 -6.63 1.65 -11.27
N SER A 56 -5.62 0.78 -11.22
CA SER A 56 -4.61 0.58 -12.27
C SER A 56 -5.26 0.16 -13.60
N ALA A 57 -6.26 -0.72 -13.53
CA ALA A 57 -7.03 -1.19 -14.67
C ALA A 57 -8.07 -0.16 -15.16
N GLY A 58 -8.49 0.75 -14.29
CA GLY A 58 -9.57 1.70 -14.55
C GLY A 58 -10.96 1.06 -14.56
N GLN A 59 -11.10 -0.14 -13.99
CA GLN A 59 -12.35 -0.91 -13.93
C GLN A 59 -12.30 -1.89 -12.75
N LEU A 60 -13.47 -2.43 -12.38
CA LEU A 60 -13.56 -3.51 -11.40
C LEU A 60 -12.80 -4.75 -11.88
N LEU A 61 -12.15 -5.44 -10.96
CA LEU A 61 -11.57 -6.75 -11.22
C LEU A 61 -12.67 -7.81 -11.28
N ASP A 62 -12.38 -8.93 -11.94
CA ASP A 62 -13.34 -10.02 -12.14
C ASP A 62 -13.80 -10.67 -10.82
N GLU A 63 -15.10 -10.70 -10.56
CA GLU A 63 -15.67 -11.21 -9.30
C GLU A 63 -15.29 -12.67 -9.02
N ASP A 64 -15.26 -13.53 -10.05
CA ASP A 64 -14.95 -14.97 -9.89
C ASP A 64 -13.49 -15.20 -9.48
N HIS A 65 -12.55 -14.38 -9.97
CA HIS A 65 -11.12 -14.49 -9.65
C HIS A 65 -10.72 -13.75 -8.36
N TYR A 66 -11.49 -12.72 -8.00
CA TYR A 66 -11.21 -11.83 -6.86
C TYR A 66 -12.35 -11.84 -5.85
N ASP A 67 -12.93 -13.02 -5.63
CA ASP A 67 -13.98 -13.24 -4.64
C ASP A 67 -13.46 -13.02 -3.21
N SER A 68 -14.35 -12.49 -2.36
CA SER A 68 -14.14 -12.29 -0.93
C SER A 68 -14.57 -13.48 -0.07
N SER A 69 -15.15 -14.54 -0.67
CA SER A 69 -15.59 -15.70 0.10
C SER A 69 -14.42 -16.39 0.83
N GLY A 70 -14.67 -16.73 2.11
CA GLY A 70 -13.65 -17.35 2.97
C GLY A 70 -12.53 -16.42 3.44
N VAL A 71 -12.59 -15.11 3.14
CA VAL A 71 -11.69 -14.11 3.72
C VAL A 71 -12.34 -13.50 4.95
N ASP A 72 -11.90 -13.96 6.12
CA ASP A 72 -12.41 -13.49 7.40
C ASP A 72 -11.61 -12.29 7.90
N MET A 73 -12.32 -11.31 8.46
CA MET A 73 -11.73 -10.18 9.19
C MET A 73 -10.77 -10.69 10.27
N PRO A 74 -9.51 -10.21 10.31
CA PRO A 74 -8.55 -10.58 11.34
C PRO A 74 -9.13 -10.42 12.75
N SER A 75 -8.94 -11.45 13.58
CA SER A 75 -9.45 -11.48 14.94
C SER A 75 -8.83 -10.35 15.78
N MET A 76 -9.66 -9.77 16.64
CA MET A 76 -9.22 -8.79 17.63
C MET A 76 -8.63 -9.42 18.88
N GLU A 77 -8.93 -10.69 19.17
CA GLU A 77 -8.52 -11.34 20.44
C GLU A 77 -7.00 -11.48 20.54
N GLU A 78 -6.30 -11.64 19.41
CA GLU A 78 -4.84 -11.63 19.37
C GLU A 78 -4.24 -10.23 19.56
N THR A 79 -5.02 -9.18 19.23
CA THR A 79 -4.57 -7.78 19.07
C THR A 79 -5.05 -6.84 20.20
N LEU A 80 -5.98 -7.30 21.04
CA LEU A 80 -6.74 -6.54 22.05
C LEU A 80 -5.94 -6.02 23.26
N GLY A 81 -4.60 -6.03 23.21
CA GLY A 81 -3.77 -5.39 24.23
C GLY A 81 -3.91 -3.87 24.23
N ASP A 82 -2.80 -3.16 24.39
CA ASP A 82 -2.77 -1.70 24.50
C ASP A 82 -3.27 -0.96 23.23
N PHE A 83 -3.46 -1.68 22.12
CA PHE A 83 -3.92 -1.12 20.85
C PHE A 83 -5.45 -1.09 20.68
N GLY A 84 -6.22 -1.64 21.63
CA GLY A 84 -7.68 -1.64 21.60
C GLY A 84 -8.35 -0.26 21.38
N PRO A 85 -7.83 0.85 21.94
CA PRO A 85 -8.39 2.19 21.71
C PRO A 85 -8.25 2.71 20.28
N PHE A 86 -7.34 2.15 19.47
CA PHE A 86 -7.07 2.57 18.10
C PHE A 86 -7.85 1.75 17.06
N MET A 87 -8.68 0.81 17.51
CA MET A 87 -9.41 -0.11 16.63
C MET A 87 -10.90 -0.14 16.95
N HIS A 88 -11.71 -0.29 15.91
CA HIS A 88 -13.16 -0.33 16.04
C HIS A 88 -13.64 -1.76 16.28
N THR A 89 -14.20 -2.02 17.47
CA THR A 89 -14.47 -3.38 17.96
C THR A 89 -15.68 -4.07 17.30
N SER A 90 -16.71 -3.33 16.88
CA SER A 90 -17.98 -3.91 16.41
C SER A 90 -18.45 -3.47 15.01
N GLY A 91 -17.92 -2.36 14.47
CA GLY A 91 -18.39 -1.77 13.21
C GLY A 91 -17.92 -2.48 11.92
N PHE A 92 -17.01 -3.45 12.05
CA PHE A 92 -16.28 -4.05 10.93
C PHE A 92 -16.38 -5.57 10.85
N GLN A 93 -17.07 -6.19 11.81
CA GLN A 93 -17.34 -7.63 11.76
C GLN A 93 -18.38 -7.92 10.69
N VAL A 94 -18.02 -8.74 9.70
CA VAL A 94 -18.96 -9.21 8.69
C VAL A 94 -19.79 -10.32 9.30
N LEU A 95 -21.04 -10.02 9.66
CA LEU A 95 -22.06 -11.07 9.78
C LEU A 95 -22.28 -11.61 8.38
N ASN A 96 -22.04 -12.91 8.17
CA ASN A 96 -22.25 -13.65 6.92
C ASN A 96 -23.43 -13.10 6.09
N SER A 97 -23.14 -12.15 5.18
CA SER A 97 -24.14 -11.57 4.32
C SER A 97 -24.26 -12.46 3.09
N THR A 98 -25.32 -13.27 3.04
CA THR A 98 -25.60 -14.24 1.97
C THR A 98 -26.19 -13.59 0.71
N LYS A 99 -26.01 -12.29 0.50
CA LYS A 99 -26.54 -11.61 -0.69
C LYS A 99 -25.48 -10.70 -1.29
N SER A 100 -24.78 -11.20 -2.31
CA SER A 100 -24.20 -10.30 -3.29
C SER A 100 -25.35 -9.60 -4.03
N PRO A 101 -25.26 -8.29 -4.27
CA PRO A 101 -26.15 -7.64 -5.22
C PRO A 101 -26.05 -8.36 -6.57
N SER A 102 -27.17 -8.46 -7.30
CA SER A 102 -27.15 -8.86 -8.71
C SER A 102 -26.04 -8.08 -9.45
N PRO A 103 -25.16 -8.72 -10.26
CA PRO A 103 -23.95 -8.13 -10.88
C PRO A 103 -24.14 -6.90 -11.79
N LEU A 104 -25.37 -6.36 -11.89
CA LEU A 104 -25.76 -5.41 -12.93
C LEU A 104 -25.69 -3.93 -12.52
N GLU A 105 -25.27 -3.56 -11.31
CA GLU A 105 -25.25 -2.12 -10.91
C GLU A 105 -24.01 -1.61 -10.14
N VAL A 106 -22.94 -2.40 -9.96
CA VAL A 106 -21.72 -1.83 -9.33
C VAL A 106 -20.92 -1.07 -10.38
N GLN A 107 -21.02 0.25 -10.37
CA GLN A 107 -20.18 1.11 -11.19
C GLN A 107 -18.80 1.25 -10.54
N PHE A 108 -17.74 1.11 -11.35
CA PHE A 108 -16.39 1.40 -10.89
C PHE A 108 -16.30 2.84 -10.37
N THR A 109 -16.01 2.96 -9.07
CA THR A 109 -15.79 4.21 -8.38
C THR A 109 -14.65 4.03 -7.39
N HIS A 110 -13.85 5.07 -7.20
CA HIS A 110 -12.77 5.03 -6.22
C HIS A 110 -13.35 4.96 -4.80
N GLN A 111 -12.83 4.07 -3.96
CA GLN A 111 -13.28 3.87 -2.57
C GLN A 111 -12.07 3.65 -1.65
N LEU A 112 -12.27 3.77 -0.34
CA LEU A 112 -11.18 3.72 0.66
C LEU A 112 -10.42 2.39 0.72
N PHE A 113 -11.01 1.27 0.28
CA PHE A 113 -10.26 0.01 0.17
C PHE A 113 -9.18 0.07 -0.92
N HIS A 114 -9.32 0.91 -1.96
CA HIS A 114 -8.24 1.14 -2.93
C HIS A 114 -7.05 1.85 -2.27
N ASP A 115 -7.31 2.78 -1.34
CA ASP A 115 -6.26 3.44 -0.57
C ASP A 115 -5.58 2.44 0.37
N ALA A 116 -6.33 1.52 0.96
CA ALA A 116 -5.79 0.44 1.78
C ALA A 116 -4.89 -0.51 0.96
N GLU A 117 -5.33 -0.93 -0.24
CA GLU A 117 -4.49 -1.72 -1.15
C GLU A 117 -3.22 -0.96 -1.55
N SER A 118 -3.35 0.33 -1.84
CA SER A 118 -2.20 1.17 -2.21
C SER A 118 -1.19 1.30 -1.07
N THR A 119 -1.69 1.46 0.15
CA THR A 119 -0.89 1.45 1.39
C THR A 119 -0.15 0.12 1.55
N PHE A 120 -0.80 -1.01 1.30
CA PHE A 120 -0.12 -2.31 1.30
C PHE A 120 1.04 -2.35 0.30
N TRP A 121 0.85 -1.89 -0.94
CA TRP A 121 1.91 -1.87 -1.95
C TRP A 121 3.11 -1.03 -1.52
N VAL A 122 2.87 0.08 -0.81
CA VAL A 122 3.93 0.91 -0.20
C VAL A 122 4.66 0.15 0.90
N ILE A 123 3.95 -0.47 1.84
CA ILE A 123 4.54 -1.26 2.93
C ILE A 123 5.39 -2.39 2.36
N LEU A 124 4.84 -3.13 1.40
CA LEU A 124 5.55 -4.21 0.72
C LEU A 124 6.82 -3.71 0.06
N TRP A 125 6.74 -2.62 -0.70
CA TRP A 125 7.91 -2.05 -1.38
C TRP A 125 8.98 -1.62 -0.39
N ALA A 126 8.60 -0.96 0.71
CA ALA A 126 9.52 -0.56 1.77
C ALA A 126 10.25 -1.78 2.35
N LEU A 127 9.52 -2.83 2.75
CA LEU A 127 10.10 -4.02 3.36
C LEU A 127 10.96 -4.84 2.39
N VAL A 128 10.52 -5.02 1.16
CA VAL A 128 11.27 -5.74 0.11
C VAL A 128 12.60 -5.05 -0.20
N ARG A 129 12.65 -3.72 -0.08
CA ARG A 129 13.84 -2.88 -0.28
C ARG A 129 14.69 -2.70 0.99
N SER A 130 14.26 -3.25 2.12
CA SER A 130 14.93 -3.08 3.41
C SER A 130 15.89 -4.24 3.73
N ILE A 131 16.83 -3.97 4.64
CA ILE A 131 17.77 -4.93 5.22
C ILE A 131 17.89 -4.69 6.74
N GLY A 132 18.43 -5.65 7.49
CA GLY A 132 18.84 -5.41 8.88
C GLY A 132 20.12 -4.56 8.95
N GLU A 133 20.20 -3.66 9.94
CA GLU A 133 21.33 -2.74 10.10
C GLU A 133 22.70 -3.43 10.26
N ALA A 134 22.72 -4.60 10.89
CA ALA A 134 23.95 -5.30 11.27
C ALA A 134 24.53 -6.23 10.18
N VAL A 135 23.97 -6.26 8.98
CA VAL A 135 24.21 -7.36 8.03
C VAL A 135 24.91 -6.92 6.75
N ALA A 136 25.80 -7.79 6.26
CA ALA A 136 26.50 -7.62 5.00
C ALA A 136 25.54 -7.72 3.80
N GLU A 137 25.91 -7.08 2.70
CA GLU A 137 25.07 -7.02 1.51
C GLU A 137 24.78 -8.42 0.93
N GLU A 138 23.53 -8.64 0.50
CA GLU A 138 23.12 -9.86 -0.21
C GLU A 138 23.84 -9.95 -1.57
N GLU A 139 24.79 -10.88 -1.70
CA GLU A 139 25.57 -11.07 -2.93
C GLU A 139 24.74 -11.71 -4.06
N ASN A 140 23.88 -12.68 -3.70
CA ASN A 140 23.07 -13.44 -4.64
C ASN A 140 21.58 -13.33 -4.28
N PRO A 141 20.85 -12.34 -4.82
CA PRO A 141 19.44 -12.13 -4.51
C PRO A 141 18.57 -13.31 -4.93
N HIS A 142 17.61 -13.67 -4.07
CA HIS A 142 16.69 -14.77 -4.37
C HIS A 142 15.86 -14.49 -5.65
N PRO A 143 15.64 -15.45 -6.57
CA PRO A 143 14.92 -15.21 -7.83
C PRO A 143 13.53 -14.56 -7.66
N LYS A 144 12.76 -15.00 -6.67
CA LYS A 144 11.46 -14.41 -6.32
C LYS A 144 11.54 -12.92 -5.95
N PHE A 145 12.60 -12.51 -5.24
CA PHE A 145 12.83 -11.08 -4.95
C PHE A 145 13.10 -10.32 -6.24
N CYS A 146 13.94 -10.86 -7.13
CA CYS A 146 14.20 -10.24 -8.44
C CYS A 146 12.90 -10.07 -9.25
N GLU A 147 12.07 -11.12 -9.31
CA GLU A 147 10.77 -11.08 -10.00
C GLU A 147 9.83 -10.02 -9.42
N LEU A 148 9.59 -10.04 -8.11
CA LEU A 148 8.69 -9.09 -7.45
C LEU A 148 9.20 -7.65 -7.56
N PHE A 149 10.51 -7.44 -7.36
CA PHE A 149 11.13 -6.13 -7.51
C PHE A 149 10.86 -5.57 -8.91
N HIS A 150 11.14 -6.35 -9.97
CA HIS A 150 10.96 -5.87 -11.34
C HIS A 150 9.48 -5.78 -11.73
N ALA A 151 8.59 -6.58 -11.14
CA ALA A 151 7.15 -6.44 -11.32
C ALA A 151 6.63 -5.09 -10.77
N ILE A 152 7.00 -4.72 -9.55
CA ILE A 152 6.60 -3.43 -8.94
C ILE A 152 7.35 -2.27 -9.58
N TYR A 153 8.67 -2.38 -9.77
CA TYR A 153 9.49 -1.31 -10.34
C TYR A 153 9.07 -0.92 -11.74
N ARG A 154 8.66 -1.88 -12.57
CA ARG A 154 8.21 -1.65 -13.94
C ARG A 154 6.68 -1.55 -14.06
N HIS A 155 5.96 -1.55 -12.93
CA HIS A 155 4.52 -1.36 -12.95
C HIS A 155 4.18 -0.02 -13.61
N PHE A 156 3.21 -0.09 -14.52
CA PHE A 156 2.62 1.06 -15.17
C PHE A 156 1.12 0.79 -15.30
N PRO A 157 0.25 1.72 -14.84
CA PRO A 157 -1.19 1.57 -14.97
C PRO A 157 -1.59 1.38 -16.42
N ASN A 158 -2.37 0.35 -16.69
CA ASN A 158 -2.84 0.03 -18.02
C ASN A 158 -4.19 -0.70 -17.91
N SER A 159 -5.11 -0.35 -18.80
CA SER A 159 -6.48 -0.90 -18.82
C SER A 159 -6.60 -2.24 -19.56
N HIS A 160 -5.51 -2.72 -20.16
CA HIS A 160 -5.53 -3.83 -21.12
C HIS A 160 -4.48 -4.92 -20.87
N GLY A 161 -3.65 -4.76 -19.85
CA GLY A 161 -2.62 -5.72 -19.48
C GLY A 161 -2.84 -6.24 -18.06
N GLU A 162 -2.38 -7.47 -17.84
CA GLU A 162 -2.37 -8.04 -16.50
C GLU A 162 -1.48 -7.20 -15.58
N ASP A 163 -1.99 -6.91 -14.38
CA ASP A 163 -1.14 -6.38 -13.33
C ASP A 163 -0.16 -7.47 -12.91
N ARG A 164 1.09 -7.36 -13.35
CA ARG A 164 2.13 -8.36 -13.04
C ARG A 164 2.41 -8.49 -11.55
N ARG A 165 2.01 -7.50 -10.74
CA ARG A 165 2.02 -7.61 -9.28
C ARG A 165 0.98 -8.62 -8.78
N ALA A 166 0.09 -9.14 -9.62
CA ALA A 166 -0.89 -10.18 -9.30
C ALA A 166 -0.49 -11.60 -9.77
N ASN A 167 0.63 -11.76 -10.51
CA ASN A 167 1.02 -13.05 -11.13
C ASN A 167 1.91 -13.95 -10.24
N THR A 168 1.82 -13.87 -8.91
CA THR A 168 2.71 -14.63 -8.02
C THR A 168 1.92 -15.56 -7.07
N PRO A 169 2.54 -16.63 -6.52
CA PRO A 169 1.87 -17.59 -5.66
C PRO A 169 1.71 -17.03 -4.23
N PHE A 170 0.92 -15.97 -4.10
CA PHE A 170 0.83 -15.12 -2.91
C PHE A 170 0.22 -15.77 -1.68
N SER A 171 -0.50 -16.88 -1.82
CA SER A 171 -0.99 -17.64 -0.66
C SER A 171 0.15 -18.32 0.12
N SER A 172 1.36 -18.41 -0.44
CA SER A 172 2.47 -19.13 0.16
C SER A 172 3.31 -18.27 1.13
N ILE A 173 3.30 -18.60 2.41
CA ILE A 173 4.23 -18.00 3.40
C ILE A 173 5.69 -18.16 2.96
N ARG A 174 6.04 -19.31 2.34
CA ARG A 174 7.40 -19.54 1.81
C ARG A 174 7.75 -18.56 0.69
N TYR A 175 6.79 -18.11 -0.10
CA TYR A 175 7.02 -17.06 -1.10
C TYR A 175 7.40 -15.74 -0.42
N TRP A 176 6.61 -15.30 0.55
CA TRP A 176 6.85 -14.02 1.25
C TRP A 176 8.18 -13.99 2.01
N ARG A 177 8.56 -15.11 2.65
CA ARG A 177 9.89 -15.26 3.26
C ARG A 177 11.03 -15.12 2.25
N SER A 178 10.84 -15.64 1.03
CA SER A 178 11.86 -15.61 -0.02
C SER A 178 11.99 -14.26 -0.74
N VAL A 179 10.96 -13.41 -0.74
CA VAL A 179 11.04 -12.09 -1.38
C VAL A 179 11.65 -11.02 -0.48
N LEU A 180 11.56 -11.21 0.84
CA LEU A 180 12.21 -10.33 1.82
C LEU A 180 13.71 -10.65 1.93
N HIS A 181 14.46 -9.72 2.53
CA HIS A 181 15.82 -10.01 2.97
C HIS A 181 15.77 -11.08 4.06
N PRO A 182 16.76 -11.99 4.17
CA PRO A 182 16.77 -13.04 5.20
C PRO A 182 16.49 -12.53 6.62
N ASP A 183 17.02 -11.38 7.01
CA ASP A 183 16.77 -10.78 8.34
C ASP A 183 15.32 -10.37 8.56
N LEU A 184 14.61 -10.03 7.48
CA LEU A 184 13.21 -9.61 7.54
C LEU A 184 12.26 -10.75 7.21
N ALA A 185 12.76 -11.97 6.96
CA ALA A 185 11.94 -13.10 6.54
C ALA A 185 10.83 -13.42 7.55
N ASP A 186 11.03 -13.13 8.82
CA ASP A 186 10.02 -13.34 9.86
C ASP A 186 8.79 -12.45 9.72
N LEU A 187 8.86 -11.33 8.98
CA LEU A 187 7.71 -10.50 8.61
C LEU A 187 6.88 -11.11 7.46
N GLY A 188 7.37 -12.18 6.83
CA GLY A 188 6.72 -12.83 5.68
C GLY A 188 5.27 -13.28 5.95
N PRO A 189 4.95 -13.93 7.09
CA PRO A 189 3.58 -14.27 7.45
C PRO A 189 2.63 -13.06 7.56
N MET A 190 3.10 -11.92 8.08
CA MET A 190 2.27 -10.70 8.14
C MET A 190 1.92 -10.20 6.73
N LEU A 191 2.92 -10.08 5.85
CA LEU A 191 2.67 -9.68 4.46
C LEU A 191 1.74 -10.65 3.72
N GLN A 192 1.87 -11.95 3.99
CA GLN A 192 0.97 -12.96 3.44
C GLN A 192 -0.47 -12.73 3.85
N LYS A 193 -0.73 -12.51 5.15
CA LYS A 193 -2.09 -12.25 5.66
C LYS A 193 -2.65 -10.95 5.09
N MET A 194 -1.85 -9.88 5.05
CA MET A 194 -2.28 -8.59 4.49
C MET A 194 -2.64 -8.73 3.01
N PHE A 195 -1.80 -9.45 2.24
CA PHE A 195 -2.08 -9.67 0.83
C PHE A 195 -3.34 -10.49 0.60
N VAL A 196 -3.53 -11.57 1.36
CA VAL A 196 -4.77 -12.37 1.30
C VAL A 196 -5.99 -11.49 1.54
N TYR A 197 -5.88 -10.51 2.44
CA TYR A 197 -6.99 -9.62 2.76
C TYR A 197 -7.26 -8.57 1.68
N ILE A 198 -6.24 -7.98 1.06
CA ILE A 198 -6.47 -7.02 -0.03
C ILE A 198 -6.82 -7.70 -1.35
N TRP A 199 -6.56 -9.01 -1.49
CA TRP A 199 -6.71 -9.73 -2.76
C TRP A 199 -8.11 -9.57 -3.38
N PRO A 200 -9.22 -9.72 -2.62
CA PRO A 200 -10.56 -9.59 -3.16
C PRO A 200 -10.87 -8.20 -3.74
N GLU A 201 -11.79 -8.15 -4.70
CA GLU A 201 -12.41 -6.92 -5.17
C GLU A 201 -13.54 -6.51 -4.20
N TRP A 202 -13.16 -5.79 -3.15
CA TRP A 202 -14.08 -5.37 -2.10
C TRP A 202 -15.18 -4.41 -2.58
N ALA A 203 -15.05 -3.83 -3.78
CA ALA A 203 -16.08 -2.99 -4.38
C ALA A 203 -17.43 -3.70 -4.56
N TYR A 204 -17.44 -5.03 -4.71
CA TYR A 204 -18.67 -5.82 -4.80
C TYR A 204 -19.41 -5.93 -3.46
N ARG A 205 -18.74 -5.65 -2.34
CA ARG A 205 -19.28 -5.78 -0.98
C ARG A 205 -19.75 -4.44 -0.43
N THR A 206 -20.75 -3.87 -1.11
CA THR A 206 -21.33 -2.54 -0.81
C THR A 206 -21.92 -2.39 0.60
N GLU A 207 -22.19 -3.51 1.28
CA GLU A 207 -22.69 -3.52 2.66
C GLU A 207 -21.60 -3.28 3.71
N LEU A 208 -20.31 -3.33 3.33
CA LEU A 208 -19.20 -3.14 4.22
C LEU A 208 -18.96 -1.66 4.53
N ASN A 209 -18.39 -1.40 5.70
CA ASN A 209 -17.87 -0.07 6.01
C ASN A 209 -16.73 0.27 5.03
N PRO A 210 -16.68 1.50 4.46
CA PRO A 210 -15.60 1.92 3.57
C PRO A 210 -14.17 1.67 4.11
N GLU A 211 -13.96 1.77 5.42
CA GLU A 211 -12.66 1.55 6.08
C GLU A 211 -12.36 0.08 6.39
N HIS A 212 -13.22 -0.86 5.97
CA HIS A 212 -13.13 -2.27 6.35
C HIS A 212 -11.78 -2.92 6.03
N VAL A 213 -11.23 -2.65 4.85
CA VAL A 213 -9.91 -3.17 4.47
C VAL A 213 -8.79 -2.47 5.26
N HIS A 214 -8.94 -1.17 5.53
CA HIS A 214 -7.97 -0.43 6.33
C HIS A 214 -7.88 -0.99 7.75
N GLU A 215 -9.03 -1.19 8.42
CA GLU A 215 -9.12 -1.79 9.75
C GLU A 215 -8.47 -3.19 9.77
N ALA A 216 -8.73 -4.03 8.77
CA ALA A 216 -8.12 -5.35 8.69
C ALA A 216 -6.59 -5.29 8.57
N LEU A 217 -6.05 -4.39 7.76
CA LEU A 217 -4.60 -4.19 7.64
C LEU A 217 -3.99 -3.67 8.95
N MET A 218 -4.66 -2.74 9.63
CA MET A 218 -4.24 -2.23 10.94
C MET A 218 -4.19 -3.33 11.99
N ARG A 219 -5.21 -4.19 12.07
CA ARG A 219 -5.22 -5.36 12.96
C ARG A 219 -4.03 -6.28 12.72
N LEU A 220 -3.69 -6.55 11.47
CA LEU A 220 -2.57 -7.41 11.10
C LEU A 220 -1.22 -6.78 11.45
N LEU A 221 -1.06 -5.47 11.24
CA LEU A 221 0.14 -4.74 11.62
C LEU A 221 0.34 -4.74 13.14
N PHE A 222 -0.69 -4.42 13.91
CA PHE A 222 -0.61 -4.42 15.37
C PHE A 222 -0.38 -5.82 15.94
N ALA A 223 -0.97 -6.86 15.35
CA ALA A 223 -0.70 -8.24 15.75
C ALA A 223 0.79 -8.59 15.55
N GLU A 224 1.40 -8.12 14.45
CA GLU A 224 2.82 -8.35 14.20
C GLU A 224 3.73 -7.54 15.13
N ILE A 225 3.40 -6.28 15.41
CA ILE A 225 4.14 -5.45 16.39
C ILE A 225 4.15 -6.15 17.76
N ARG A 226 2.97 -6.56 18.23
CA ARG A 226 2.83 -7.28 19.50
C ARG A 226 3.59 -8.59 19.50
N ARG A 227 3.62 -9.32 18.38
CA ARG A 227 4.42 -10.54 18.23
C ARG A 227 5.91 -10.24 18.42
N ILE A 228 6.42 -9.20 17.76
CA ILE A 228 7.82 -8.76 17.85
C ILE A 228 8.18 -8.37 19.28
N ASP A 229 7.33 -7.58 19.94
CA ASP A 229 7.50 -7.17 21.34
C ASP A 229 7.57 -8.38 22.27
N ALA A 230 6.65 -9.33 22.10
CA ALA A 230 6.59 -10.54 22.93
C ALA A 230 7.79 -11.47 22.71
N SER A 231 8.32 -11.57 21.48
CA SER A 231 9.48 -12.41 21.18
C SER A 231 10.83 -11.72 21.44
N GLY A 232 10.85 -10.39 21.62
CA GLY A 232 12.09 -9.61 21.75
C GLY A 232 12.95 -9.66 20.49
N THR A 233 12.32 -9.87 19.33
CA THR A 233 13.00 -10.01 18.03
C THR A 233 12.93 -8.72 17.23
N ASP A 234 12.99 -7.57 17.89
CA ASP A 234 13.00 -6.28 17.21
C ASP A 234 14.29 -6.14 16.39
N ILE A 235 14.15 -5.65 15.16
CA ILE A 235 15.24 -5.54 14.19
C ILE A 235 15.29 -4.10 13.71
N ASN A 236 16.45 -3.47 13.82
CA ASN A 236 16.68 -2.17 13.19
C ASN A 236 16.63 -2.31 11.67
N ILE A 237 15.60 -1.74 11.05
CA ILE A 237 15.35 -1.82 9.61
C ILE A 237 16.01 -0.64 8.91
N VAL A 238 16.86 -0.91 7.91
CA VAL A 238 17.40 0.11 7.00
C VAL A 238 16.58 0.14 5.72
N ILE A 239 15.66 1.11 5.63
CA ILE A 239 14.77 1.28 4.47
C ILE A 239 15.55 1.66 3.23
N GLY A 240 15.33 0.93 2.13
CA GLY A 240 15.99 1.20 0.85
C GLY A 240 17.45 0.73 0.79
N GLY A 241 17.97 0.11 1.86
CA GLY A 241 19.34 -0.38 1.95
C GLY A 241 19.63 -1.59 1.07
N ARG A 242 18.60 -2.34 0.63
CA ARG A 242 18.79 -3.52 -0.22
C ARG A 242 19.17 -3.10 -1.65
N LYS A 243 20.17 -3.77 -2.22
CA LYS A 243 20.62 -3.52 -3.60
C LYS A 243 19.50 -3.75 -4.61
N ILE A 244 19.60 -3.09 -5.75
CA ILE A 244 18.73 -3.35 -6.90
C ILE A 244 19.12 -4.71 -7.48
N PRO A 245 18.20 -5.69 -7.54
CA PRO A 245 18.52 -7.00 -8.08
C PRO A 245 18.68 -6.96 -9.61
N PRO A 246 19.45 -7.89 -10.18
CA PRO A 246 19.53 -8.05 -11.63
C PRO A 246 18.14 -8.32 -12.23
N ALA A 247 17.94 -7.92 -13.48
CA ALA A 247 16.69 -8.19 -14.19
C ALA A 247 16.54 -9.71 -14.42
N PRO A 248 15.34 -10.30 -14.16
CA PRO A 248 15.11 -11.70 -14.46
C PRO A 248 15.17 -11.93 -15.99
N PRO A 249 15.59 -13.13 -16.45
CA PRO A 249 15.65 -13.46 -17.87
C PRO A 249 14.31 -13.31 -18.61
N SER A 250 13.20 -13.44 -17.89
CA SER A 250 11.83 -13.29 -18.39
C SER A 250 11.40 -11.85 -18.67
N PHE A 251 12.21 -10.86 -18.29
CA PHE A 251 11.92 -9.45 -18.52
C PHE A 251 12.71 -8.94 -19.73
N PRO A 252 12.05 -8.33 -20.74
CA PRO A 252 12.76 -7.72 -21.87
C PRO A 252 13.73 -6.63 -21.36
N PRO A 253 14.84 -6.38 -22.07
CA PRO A 253 15.79 -5.34 -21.71
C PRO A 253 15.07 -3.99 -21.63
N CYS A 254 15.26 -3.26 -20.53
CA CYS A 254 14.74 -1.91 -20.39
C CYS A 254 15.40 -1.00 -21.45
N LEU A 255 14.60 -0.17 -22.12
CA LEU A 255 15.11 1.07 -22.71
C LEU A 255 15.80 1.88 -21.61
N PRO A 256 16.88 2.63 -21.91
CA PRO A 256 17.70 3.28 -20.90
C PRO A 256 16.85 4.20 -20.02
N ALA A 257 16.83 3.91 -18.72
CA ALA A 257 16.11 4.72 -17.75
C ALA A 257 16.79 6.10 -17.64
N LEU A 258 16.00 7.16 -17.79
CA LEU A 258 16.36 8.48 -17.27
C LEU A 258 16.67 8.33 -15.78
N SER A 259 17.86 8.75 -15.36
CA SER A 259 18.33 8.68 -13.98
C SER A 259 17.34 9.38 -13.04
N ILE A 260 16.58 8.59 -12.26
CA ILE A 260 15.77 9.09 -11.16
C ILE A 260 16.65 9.07 -9.91
N LEU A 261 16.89 10.24 -9.33
CA LEU A 261 17.65 10.45 -8.11
C LEU A 261 16.97 9.72 -6.94
N PHE A 262 17.71 8.87 -6.22
CA PHE A 262 17.20 8.15 -5.05
C PHE A 262 17.14 9.07 -3.82
N LEU A 263 15.96 9.15 -3.20
CA LEU A 263 15.77 9.74 -1.87
C LEU A 263 16.34 8.78 -0.81
N ARG A 264 17.31 9.26 -0.04
CA ARG A 264 17.88 8.58 1.13
C ARG A 264 17.19 9.11 2.37
N LEU A 265 16.15 8.42 2.84
CA LEU A 265 15.50 8.73 4.12
C LEU A 265 16.44 8.28 5.27
N HIS A 266 17.00 9.24 5.99
CA HIS A 266 17.57 8.99 7.32
C HIS A 266 16.45 9.23 8.34
N LEU A 267 15.94 8.16 8.94
CA LEU A 267 15.03 8.25 10.07
C LEU A 267 15.82 7.90 11.33
N THR A 268 15.93 8.83 12.26
CA THR A 268 16.49 8.57 13.59
C THR A 268 15.38 8.22 14.57
N ARG A 269 15.74 7.51 15.64
CA ARG A 269 14.86 6.98 16.70
C ARG A 269 13.93 8.03 17.34
N GLU A 270 14.26 9.33 17.24
CA GLU A 270 13.45 10.45 17.72
C GLU A 270 12.25 10.80 16.81
N GLN A 271 12.19 10.29 15.58
CA GLN A 271 11.09 10.59 14.64
C GLN A 271 9.90 9.64 14.77
N VAL A 272 10.04 8.51 15.47
CA VAL A 272 8.95 7.55 15.71
C VAL A 272 7.91 8.11 16.68
N THR A 273 8.32 8.95 17.65
CA THR A 273 7.40 9.61 18.59
C THR A 273 6.52 10.70 17.96
N HIS A 274 6.80 11.12 16.72
CA HIS A 274 5.95 12.08 16.00
C HIS A 274 4.83 11.42 15.17
N TRP A 275 4.84 10.09 15.01
CA TRP A 275 3.77 9.36 14.32
C TRP A 275 2.52 9.14 15.19
N GLU A 276 2.63 9.26 16.52
CA GLU A 276 1.47 9.15 17.44
C GLU A 276 0.46 10.30 17.31
N LEU A 277 0.80 11.42 16.66
CA LEU A 277 -0.08 12.58 16.52
C LEU A 277 -0.73 12.72 15.12
N ALA A 278 -0.39 11.87 14.16
CA ALA A 278 -0.88 11.97 12.77
C ALA A 278 -1.89 10.86 12.38
N ILE A 279 -2.14 9.90 13.28
CA ILE A 279 -3.13 8.82 13.07
C ILE A 279 -4.38 9.04 13.97
N VAL A 280 -4.40 10.08 14.81
CA VAL A 280 -5.53 10.42 15.71
C VAL A 280 -6.06 11.84 15.46
N ALA A 281 -5.99 12.34 14.23
CA ALA A 281 -6.62 13.61 13.85
C ALA A 281 -7.35 13.49 12.51
#